data_AF-A0A8H6LYF0-F1
#
_entry.id   AF-A0A8H6LYF0-F1
#
_cell.length_a   1.000
_cell.length_b   1.000
_cell.length_c   1.000
_cell.angle_alpha   90.00
_cell.angle_beta   90.00
_cell.angle_gamma   90.00
#
_symmetry.space_group_name_H-M   'P 1'
#
loop_
_entity.id
_entity.type
_entity.pdbx_description
1 polymer ?
#
loop_
_entity_poly.entity_id
_entity_poly.type
_entity_poly.pdbx_seq_one_letter_code
_entity_poly.pdbx_strand_id
1 'polypeptide(L)'
;MKNRNPFGGFSRKLVVAFDVGTTFSGISYSVLDPGHPPKIQGVTRFPAQEQVAGSSKIPTVLYYDAEGTVRAIGAEALSEGIYEQAEDEGWFKVEWFKLHLRPLNDSSGSPITTQLPPLPPGKTVVQVYSDFMAYLLQCVKSYMEQTHPNGVDLWATLSPQAEVVLSHPNGWEGSQQTQMRQAAVIAGLVPDTPAGNERLHFVTEGEASLHYSLENGLPADSLKQGDGVVIVDAGGGTVDVSAYAKSPGTVGDAKVFEEIAPPQCHFHGSVFVSLHARVFISNLLSESEFLDDLDNIVKSFDKTTKLRFRNAGEPQFVKFGSTRDNEPETNIRYGQLKLPGDDVATFFEPSITCIVNAVKEQRRLAHKPFSHVVLVGGFASSDWLYEKVKERLSPDGFNVIRPENHLNKAVADGAMSFYIDHCVRTRVSKFTYGQFSNTKFDPHNAEHQKRFANTYISLSGQRNVKNNFSIILPRNTQVSETKEFAKDFHISKKSIGKLTTANVSVWAYRGEIVTPQWKDVDEDNYTKLCSIEVDLKHLASIADQFKRNGPEGPFYRLHYKLILLFGLSELKAVFSWKENGVEKRSPAKIVYDPDPK
;
A
#
# COMPACT_ATOMS: atom_id res chain seq x y z
N MET A 1 15.06 -13.55 16.42
CA MET A 1 14.47 -13.64 17.79
C MET A 1 14.53 -15.08 18.30
N LYS A 2 14.97 -15.32 19.56
CA LYS A 2 14.79 -16.62 20.23
C LYS A 2 13.62 -16.47 21.20
N ASN A 3 12.53 -17.20 20.92
CA ASN A 3 11.33 -17.44 21.75
C ASN A 3 10.10 -16.56 21.46
N ARG A 4 9.41 -16.86 20.35
CA ARG A 4 7.97 -16.57 20.24
C ARG A 4 7.17 -17.42 21.23
N ASN A 5 6.05 -16.89 21.71
CA ASN A 5 5.13 -17.67 22.51
C ASN A 5 4.57 -18.84 21.67
N PRO A 6 4.35 -20.02 22.29
CA PRO A 6 3.65 -21.12 21.63
C PRO A 6 2.31 -20.69 21.05
N PHE A 7 1.96 -21.21 19.86
CA PHE A 7 0.68 -20.93 19.24
C PHE A 7 -0.47 -21.50 20.09
N GLY A 8 -1.38 -20.61 20.51
CA GLY A 8 -2.50 -20.94 21.40
C GLY A 8 -3.77 -21.43 20.69
N GLY A 9 -3.75 -21.63 19.37
CA GLY A 9 -4.91 -22.15 18.63
C GLY A 9 -5.18 -23.62 18.92
N PHE A 10 -6.44 -24.05 18.76
CA PHE A 10 -6.87 -25.43 19.03
C PHE A 10 -6.52 -26.43 17.92
N SER A 11 -6.25 -25.95 16.71
CA SER A 11 -5.96 -26.78 15.54
C SER A 11 -4.79 -26.21 14.77
N ARG A 12 -4.09 -27.08 14.02
CA ARG A 12 -3.04 -26.68 13.09
C ARG A 12 -3.61 -25.73 12.03
N LYS A 13 -2.87 -24.68 11.69
CA LYS A 13 -3.23 -23.72 10.62
C LYS A 13 -2.06 -23.47 9.69
N LEU A 14 -2.36 -23.10 8.45
CA LEU A 14 -1.40 -22.54 7.51
C LEU A 14 -1.64 -21.04 7.37
N VAL A 15 -0.57 -20.26 7.44
CA VAL A 15 -0.57 -18.84 7.07
C VAL A 15 0.41 -18.68 5.93
N VAL A 16 0.03 -17.91 4.90
CA VAL A 16 0.90 -17.56 3.78
C VAL A 16 0.89 -16.04 3.58
N ALA A 17 2.06 -15.42 3.62
CA ALA A 17 2.27 -14.02 3.33
C ALA A 17 2.88 -13.85 1.94
N PHE A 18 2.28 -13.00 1.12
CA PHE A 18 2.78 -12.64 -0.20
C PHE A 18 3.19 -11.16 -0.22
N ASP A 19 4.43 -10.92 -0.64
CA ASP A 19 4.93 -9.61 -1.04
C ASP A 19 4.96 -9.56 -2.56
N VAL A 20 3.93 -8.99 -3.19
CA VAL A 20 3.94 -8.75 -4.64
C VAL A 20 4.57 -7.38 -4.86
N GLY A 21 5.88 -7.33 -5.06
CA GLY A 21 6.63 -6.09 -5.27
C GLY A 21 6.65 -5.64 -6.74
N THR A 22 7.03 -4.39 -7.00
CA THR A 22 7.09 -3.83 -8.37
C THR A 22 8.08 -4.55 -9.28
N THR A 23 9.25 -4.94 -8.75
CA THR A 23 10.34 -5.55 -9.52
C THR A 23 10.57 -7.01 -9.14
N PHE A 24 10.42 -7.32 -7.86
CA PHE A 24 10.55 -8.67 -7.33
C PHE A 24 9.50 -8.92 -6.27
N SER A 25 9.08 -10.18 -6.16
CA SER A 25 8.08 -10.65 -5.20
C SER A 25 8.65 -11.73 -4.30
N GLY A 26 8.11 -11.86 -3.09
CA GLY A 26 8.52 -12.84 -2.09
C GLY A 26 7.33 -13.54 -1.46
N ILE A 27 7.56 -14.74 -0.92
CA ILE A 27 6.55 -15.51 -0.21
C ILE A 27 7.16 -16.04 1.08
N SER A 28 6.42 -15.93 2.18
CA SER A 28 6.75 -16.56 3.45
C SER A 28 5.52 -17.29 3.97
N TYR A 29 5.72 -18.42 4.64
CA TYR A 29 4.63 -19.18 5.24
C TYR A 29 4.98 -19.61 6.65
N SER A 30 3.94 -19.97 7.42
CA SER A 30 4.10 -20.60 8.72
C SER A 30 3.04 -21.68 8.91
N VAL A 31 3.47 -22.85 9.36
CA VAL A 31 2.58 -23.89 9.87
C VAL A 31 2.46 -23.68 11.37
N LEU A 32 1.31 -23.19 11.80
CA LEU A 32 1.02 -22.89 13.19
C LEU A 32 0.54 -24.14 13.90
N ASP A 33 1.41 -24.72 14.73
CA ASP A 33 1.16 -25.93 15.49
C ASP A 33 0.75 -25.61 16.94
N PRO A 34 -0.41 -26.10 17.43
CA PRO A 34 -0.81 -25.91 18.82
C PRO A 34 0.31 -26.28 19.81
N GLY A 35 0.59 -25.38 20.75
CA GLY A 35 1.62 -25.58 21.77
C GLY A 35 3.07 -25.47 21.28
N HIS A 36 3.31 -25.13 20.02
CA HIS A 36 4.65 -24.93 19.47
C HIS A 36 4.88 -23.46 19.08
N PRO A 37 6.07 -22.88 19.33
CA PRO A 37 6.42 -21.55 18.84
C PRO A 37 6.34 -21.47 17.31
N PRO A 38 5.62 -20.49 16.74
CA PRO A 38 5.57 -20.27 15.30
C PRO A 38 6.95 -20.08 14.67
N LYS A 39 7.14 -20.64 13.47
CA LYS A 39 8.36 -20.47 12.67
C LYS A 39 8.03 -19.83 11.34
N ILE A 40 8.70 -18.72 11.03
CA ILE A 40 8.58 -18.06 9.73
C ILE A 40 9.51 -18.76 8.75
N GLN A 41 8.97 -19.17 7.61
CA GLN A 41 9.70 -19.87 6.57
C GLN A 41 9.53 -19.15 5.23
N GLY A 42 10.60 -18.54 4.73
CA GLY A 42 10.63 -17.99 3.38
C GLY A 42 10.65 -19.10 2.32
N VAL A 43 9.95 -18.88 1.21
CA VAL A 43 10.10 -19.68 -0.02
C VAL A 43 11.43 -19.30 -0.67
N THR A 44 12.30 -20.29 -0.88
CA THR A 44 13.69 -20.06 -1.35
C THR A 44 14.01 -20.80 -2.65
N ARG A 45 13.04 -21.52 -3.21
CA ARG A 45 13.14 -22.18 -4.50
C ARG A 45 11.87 -21.91 -5.29
N PHE A 46 12.03 -21.32 -6.46
CA PHE A 46 10.94 -21.02 -7.39
C PHE A 46 11.16 -21.75 -8.73
N PRO A 47 10.09 -22.02 -9.51
CA PRO A 47 10.21 -22.58 -10.85
C PRO A 47 11.11 -21.72 -11.75
N ALA A 48 11.95 -22.37 -12.57
CA ALA A 48 12.88 -21.74 -13.52
C ALA A 48 13.91 -20.76 -12.91
N GLN A 49 14.03 -20.71 -11.57
CA GLN A 49 15.05 -19.91 -10.92
C GLN A 49 16.40 -20.65 -10.98
N GLU A 50 17.41 -20.05 -11.62
CA GLU A 50 18.78 -20.56 -11.59
C GLU A 50 19.25 -20.74 -10.14
N GLN A 51 20.17 -21.70 -9.89
CA GLN A 51 20.66 -22.05 -8.55
C GLN A 51 21.50 -20.94 -7.90
N VAL A 52 20.90 -19.78 -7.64
CA VAL A 52 21.44 -18.75 -6.77
C VAL A 52 21.04 -19.11 -5.36
N ALA A 53 21.93 -19.84 -4.66
CA ALA A 53 21.74 -20.22 -3.28
C ALA A 53 21.33 -18.99 -2.43
N GLY A 54 20.11 -19.01 -1.88
CA GLY A 54 19.62 -18.00 -0.95
C GLY A 54 18.71 -16.89 -1.52
N SER A 55 18.44 -16.85 -2.83
CA SER A 55 17.47 -15.89 -3.39
C SER A 55 16.03 -16.30 -3.10
N SER A 56 15.39 -15.61 -2.15
CA SER A 56 14.00 -15.81 -1.73
C SER A 56 13.00 -14.89 -2.44
N LYS A 57 13.38 -14.38 -3.61
CA LYS A 57 12.54 -13.51 -4.41
C LYS A 57 12.52 -13.98 -5.86
N ILE A 58 11.37 -13.75 -6.49
CA ILE A 58 11.11 -14.05 -7.89
C ILE A 58 10.86 -12.74 -8.65
N PRO A 59 11.36 -12.57 -9.89
CA PRO A 59 11.06 -11.40 -10.70
C PRO A 59 9.55 -11.19 -10.87
N THR A 60 9.08 -9.95 -10.76
CA THR A 60 7.67 -9.59 -10.99
C THR A 60 7.47 -9.21 -12.47
N VAL A 61 7.56 -10.21 -13.33
CA VAL A 61 7.44 -10.05 -14.79
C VAL A 61 6.69 -11.24 -15.38
N LEU A 62 5.98 -10.99 -16.47
CA LEU A 62 5.25 -12.00 -17.22
C LEU A 62 5.10 -11.58 -18.68
N TYR A 63 4.86 -12.56 -19.56
CA TYR A 63 4.57 -12.37 -20.97
C TYR A 63 3.17 -12.90 -21.29
N TYR A 64 2.41 -12.17 -22.09
CA TYR A 64 1.14 -12.63 -22.65
C TYR A 64 1.24 -12.81 -24.16
N ASP A 65 0.57 -13.80 -24.73
CA ASP A 65 0.27 -13.80 -26.17
C ASP A 65 -0.83 -12.78 -26.53
N ALA A 66 -1.16 -12.69 -27.82
CA ALA A 66 -2.19 -11.78 -28.34
C ALA A 66 -3.60 -12.08 -27.80
N GLU A 67 -3.84 -13.32 -27.39
CA GLU A 67 -5.08 -13.79 -26.78
C GLU A 67 -5.17 -13.46 -25.28
N GLY A 68 -4.08 -12.96 -24.68
CA GLY A 68 -4.00 -12.64 -23.26
C GLY A 68 -3.74 -13.87 -22.38
N THR A 69 -3.17 -14.94 -22.92
CA THR A 69 -2.72 -16.12 -22.18
C THR A 69 -1.29 -15.92 -21.70
N VAL A 70 -1.00 -16.28 -20.45
CA VAL A 70 0.37 -16.21 -19.91
C VAL A 70 1.25 -17.23 -20.64
N ARG A 71 2.39 -16.77 -21.17
CA ARG A 71 3.37 -17.61 -21.90
C ARG A 71 4.65 -17.85 -21.13
N ALA A 72 5.09 -16.87 -20.34
CA ALA A 72 6.22 -16.99 -19.43
C ALA A 72 5.97 -16.10 -18.20
N ILE A 73 6.43 -16.52 -17.03
CA ILE A 73 6.16 -15.80 -15.77
C ILE A 73 7.27 -16.01 -14.74
N GLY A 74 7.55 -14.97 -13.95
CA GLY A 74 8.57 -15.05 -12.91
C GLY A 74 9.98 -15.17 -13.48
N ALA A 75 10.76 -16.15 -12.98
CA ALA A 75 12.12 -16.38 -13.50
C ALA A 75 12.12 -16.94 -14.93
N GLU A 76 11.08 -17.69 -15.32
CA GLU A 76 10.96 -18.20 -16.68
C GLU A 76 10.99 -17.06 -17.70
N ALA A 77 10.29 -15.95 -17.41
CA ALA A 77 10.27 -14.76 -18.26
C ALA A 77 11.64 -14.08 -18.45
N LEU A 78 12.67 -14.49 -17.71
CA LEU A 78 14.05 -14.01 -17.85
C LEU A 78 15.01 -15.07 -18.40
N SER A 79 14.50 -16.25 -18.77
CA SER A 79 15.32 -17.34 -19.30
C SER A 79 15.88 -17.00 -20.69
N GLU A 80 16.99 -17.64 -21.03
CA GLU A 80 17.60 -17.50 -22.36
C GLU A 80 16.61 -17.91 -23.45
N GLY A 81 16.53 -17.13 -24.54
CA GLY A 81 15.63 -17.40 -25.67
C GLY A 81 14.21 -16.86 -25.51
N ILE A 82 13.75 -16.51 -24.30
CA ILE A 82 12.37 -16.03 -24.08
C ILE A 82 12.15 -14.64 -24.69
N TYR A 83 13.18 -13.80 -24.73
CA TYR A 83 13.08 -12.50 -25.36
C TYR A 83 12.87 -12.65 -26.87
N GLU A 84 13.70 -13.47 -27.51
CA GLU A 84 13.65 -13.77 -28.94
C GLU A 84 12.32 -14.46 -29.30
N GLN A 85 11.88 -15.44 -28.51
CA GLN A 85 10.61 -16.11 -28.70
C GLN A 85 9.42 -15.14 -28.55
N ALA A 86 9.47 -14.22 -27.59
CA ALA A 86 8.45 -13.21 -27.40
C ALA A 86 8.38 -12.24 -28.60
N GLU A 87 9.51 -11.87 -29.21
CA GLU A 87 9.52 -11.08 -30.43
C GLU A 87 8.94 -11.86 -31.63
N ASP A 88 9.38 -13.11 -31.83
CA ASP A 88 8.93 -13.97 -32.93
C ASP A 88 7.43 -14.29 -32.87
N GLU A 89 6.91 -14.55 -31.68
CA GLU A 89 5.50 -14.91 -31.46
C GLU A 89 4.61 -13.69 -31.11
N GLY A 90 5.17 -12.48 -31.05
CA GLY A 90 4.42 -11.25 -30.76
C GLY A 90 3.85 -11.19 -29.33
N TRP A 91 4.58 -11.71 -28.34
CA TRP A 91 4.16 -11.65 -26.94
C TRP A 91 4.38 -10.27 -26.33
N PHE A 92 3.46 -9.87 -25.45
CA PHE A 92 3.49 -8.63 -24.69
C PHE A 92 4.17 -8.85 -23.34
N LYS A 93 5.37 -8.27 -23.16
CA LYS A 93 6.03 -8.20 -21.85
C LYS A 93 5.26 -7.27 -20.92
N VAL A 94 5.07 -7.69 -19.67
CA VAL A 94 4.49 -6.85 -18.62
C VAL A 94 5.39 -6.84 -17.41
N GLU A 95 5.80 -5.64 -17.02
CA GLU A 95 6.55 -5.37 -15.81
C GLU A 95 6.00 -4.12 -15.12
N TRP A 96 6.32 -3.96 -13.84
CA TRP A 96 5.91 -2.82 -13.02
C TRP A 96 4.38 -2.59 -12.95
N PHE A 97 3.58 -3.61 -13.29
CA PHE A 97 2.11 -3.53 -13.32
C PHE A 97 1.51 -3.10 -11.97
N LYS A 98 2.19 -3.37 -10.85
CA LYS A 98 1.82 -2.90 -9.51
C LYS A 98 1.61 -1.37 -9.48
N LEU A 99 2.39 -0.60 -10.24
CA LEU A 99 2.30 0.86 -10.27
C LEU A 99 1.04 1.38 -10.99
N HIS A 100 0.34 0.53 -11.75
CA HIS A 100 -0.96 0.87 -12.35
C HIS A 100 -2.11 0.82 -11.33
N LEU A 101 -1.89 0.26 -10.13
CA LEU A 101 -2.85 0.35 -9.02
C LEU A 101 -2.71 1.66 -8.23
N ARG A 102 -1.66 2.47 -8.44
CA ARG A 102 -1.41 3.66 -7.59
C ARG A 102 -2.62 4.60 -7.47
N PRO A 103 -2.81 5.26 -6.33
CA PRO A 103 -3.78 6.35 -6.23
C PRO A 103 -3.45 7.46 -7.25
N LEU A 104 -4.45 7.88 -8.04
CA LEU A 104 -4.27 8.92 -9.07
C LEU A 104 -4.37 10.35 -8.51
N ASN A 105 -4.92 10.50 -7.29
CA ASN A 105 -5.14 11.79 -6.62
C ASN A 105 -3.86 12.39 -5.99
N ASP A 106 -2.70 11.75 -6.15
CA ASP A 106 -1.45 12.30 -5.64
C ASP A 106 -0.98 13.37 -6.64
N SER A 107 -1.22 14.64 -6.30
CA SER A 107 -0.80 15.84 -7.06
C SER A 107 0.71 15.91 -7.33
N SER A 108 1.46 14.93 -6.83
CA SER A 108 2.88 14.67 -7.06
C SER A 108 3.17 13.81 -8.29
N GLY A 109 2.16 13.53 -9.14
CA GLY A 109 2.31 12.83 -10.42
C GLY A 109 3.38 13.46 -11.29
N SER A 110 4.63 13.07 -11.06
CA SER A 110 5.77 13.48 -11.86
C SER A 110 5.48 13.09 -13.31
N PRO A 111 5.79 13.94 -14.31
CA PRO A 111 5.67 13.60 -15.72
C PRO A 111 6.29 12.25 -16.06
N ILE A 112 7.27 11.80 -15.26
CA ILE A 112 7.92 10.51 -15.44
C ILE A 112 7.00 9.29 -15.23
N THR A 113 5.86 9.45 -14.54
CA THR A 113 4.87 8.37 -14.36
C THR A 113 4.04 8.07 -15.62
N THR A 114 4.09 8.94 -16.63
CA THR A 114 3.54 8.64 -17.97
C THR A 114 4.45 7.71 -18.78
N GLN A 115 5.68 7.49 -18.33
CA GLN A 115 6.66 6.58 -18.95
C GLN A 115 6.53 5.13 -18.46
N LEU A 116 5.49 4.79 -17.69
CA LEU A 116 5.26 3.41 -17.26
C LEU A 116 4.89 2.54 -18.47
N PRO A 117 5.44 1.30 -18.57
CA PRO A 117 5.02 0.35 -19.61
C PRO A 117 3.50 0.14 -19.57
N PRO A 118 2.82 0.16 -20.73
CA PRO A 118 1.39 -0.05 -20.80
C PRO A 118 1.02 -1.49 -20.40
N LEU A 119 -0.23 -1.68 -19.98
CA LEU A 119 -0.79 -3.02 -19.84
C LEU A 119 -1.04 -3.64 -21.22
N PRO A 120 -1.02 -4.98 -21.35
CA PRO A 120 -1.38 -5.65 -22.60
C PRO A 120 -2.77 -5.29 -23.09
N PRO A 121 -3.01 -5.34 -24.41
CA PRO A 121 -4.35 -5.16 -24.98
C PRO A 121 -5.38 -6.06 -24.29
N GLY A 122 -6.52 -5.48 -23.91
CA GLY A 122 -7.64 -6.23 -23.31
C GLY A 122 -7.45 -6.72 -21.87
N LYS A 123 -6.28 -6.48 -21.25
CA LYS A 123 -6.01 -6.85 -19.85
C LYS A 123 -6.14 -5.65 -18.91
N THR A 124 -6.84 -5.87 -17.80
CA THR A 124 -6.87 -4.94 -16.67
C THR A 124 -5.73 -5.24 -15.70
N VAL A 125 -5.34 -4.25 -14.88
CA VAL A 125 -4.32 -4.47 -13.84
C VAL A 125 -4.72 -5.56 -12.85
N VAL A 126 -6.02 -5.68 -12.52
CA VAL A 126 -6.54 -6.72 -11.61
C VAL A 126 -6.31 -8.12 -12.20
N GLN A 127 -6.52 -8.31 -13.51
CA GLN A 127 -6.26 -9.58 -14.18
C GLN A 127 -4.76 -9.92 -14.22
N VAL A 128 -3.92 -8.94 -14.52
CA VAL A 128 -2.46 -9.15 -14.50
C VAL A 128 -1.98 -9.52 -13.10
N TYR A 129 -2.51 -8.84 -12.09
CA TYR A 129 -2.20 -9.11 -10.69
C TYR A 129 -2.69 -10.49 -10.25
N SER A 130 -3.88 -10.92 -10.69
CA SER A 130 -4.42 -12.24 -10.38
C SER A 130 -3.62 -13.37 -11.02
N ASP A 131 -3.25 -13.21 -12.30
CA ASP A 131 -2.42 -14.19 -13.01
C ASP A 131 -1.07 -14.37 -12.30
N PHE A 132 -0.47 -13.27 -11.82
CA PHE A 132 0.77 -13.33 -11.05
C PHE A 132 0.61 -13.92 -9.64
N MET A 133 -0.47 -13.58 -8.92
CA MET A 133 -0.76 -14.18 -7.61
C MET A 133 -1.04 -15.69 -7.71
N ALA A 134 -1.72 -16.14 -8.77
CA ALA A 134 -1.97 -17.56 -9.00
C ALA A 134 -0.65 -18.32 -9.20
N TYR A 135 0.30 -17.73 -9.93
CA TYR A 135 1.65 -18.25 -10.04
C TYR A 135 2.37 -18.33 -8.69
N LEU A 136 2.30 -17.28 -7.85
CA LEU A 136 2.90 -17.32 -6.51
C LEU A 136 2.25 -18.40 -5.62
N LEU A 137 0.93 -18.58 -5.70
CA LEU A 137 0.23 -19.65 -4.99
C LEU A 137 0.75 -21.03 -5.42
N GLN A 138 0.97 -21.24 -6.72
CA GLN A 138 1.56 -22.48 -7.24
C GLN A 138 3.03 -22.65 -6.79
N CYS A 139 3.79 -21.56 -6.66
CA CYS A 139 5.16 -21.61 -6.15
C CYS A 139 5.21 -22.09 -4.71
N VAL A 140 4.40 -21.52 -3.81
CA VAL A 140 4.39 -21.93 -2.40
C VAL A 140 3.85 -23.36 -2.22
N LYS A 141 2.84 -23.75 -3.01
CA LYS A 141 2.36 -25.14 -3.06
C LYS A 141 3.50 -26.10 -3.38
N SER A 142 4.15 -25.88 -4.53
CA SER A 142 5.24 -26.74 -5.00
C SER A 142 6.40 -26.78 -4.00
N TYR A 143 6.75 -25.63 -3.41
CA TYR A 143 7.79 -25.54 -2.39
C TYR A 143 7.45 -26.35 -1.14
N MET A 144 6.22 -26.26 -0.64
CA MET A 144 5.78 -27.00 0.54
C MET A 144 5.74 -28.51 0.28
N GLU A 145 5.22 -28.92 -0.88
CA GLU A 145 5.18 -30.33 -1.32
C GLU A 145 6.58 -30.96 -1.38
N GLN A 146 7.60 -30.18 -1.78
CA GLN A 146 8.98 -30.64 -1.90
C GLN A 146 9.81 -30.50 -0.62
N THR A 147 9.44 -29.61 0.30
CA THR A 147 10.26 -29.27 1.49
C THR A 147 9.87 -30.06 2.72
N HIS A 148 8.59 -30.44 2.87
CA HIS A 148 8.10 -31.16 4.04
C HIS A 148 7.92 -32.65 3.74
N PRO A 149 8.25 -33.57 4.68
CA PRO A 149 8.11 -35.02 4.46
C PRO A 149 6.70 -35.46 4.03
N ASN A 150 5.66 -34.83 4.58
CA ASN A 150 4.25 -35.07 4.22
C ASN A 150 3.66 -33.83 3.51
N GLY A 151 4.46 -33.15 2.67
CA GLY A 151 4.13 -31.85 2.11
C GLY A 151 2.82 -31.83 1.29
N VAL A 152 2.56 -32.89 0.52
CA VAL A 152 1.34 -33.04 -0.29
C VAL A 152 0.09 -33.08 0.61
N ASP A 153 0.08 -33.95 1.62
CA ASP A 153 -1.04 -34.07 2.56
C ASP A 153 -1.20 -32.79 3.41
N LEU A 154 -0.09 -32.18 3.80
CA LEU A 154 -0.06 -30.93 4.58
C LEU A 154 -0.72 -29.79 3.79
N TRP A 155 -0.34 -29.61 2.53
CA TRP A 155 -0.94 -28.61 1.65
C TRP A 155 -2.43 -28.90 1.43
N ALA A 156 -2.78 -30.12 1.03
CA ALA A 156 -4.17 -30.50 0.76
C ALA A 156 -5.09 -30.29 1.97
N THR A 157 -4.60 -30.55 3.18
CA THR A 157 -5.38 -30.41 4.42
C THR A 157 -5.51 -28.95 4.87
N LEU A 158 -4.44 -28.16 4.78
CA LEU A 158 -4.41 -26.83 5.40
C LEU A 158 -4.71 -25.68 4.43
N SER A 159 -4.35 -25.80 3.14
CA SER A 159 -4.53 -24.73 2.15
C SER A 159 -5.99 -24.26 1.99
N PRO A 160 -7.04 -25.11 2.06
CA PRO A 160 -8.42 -24.64 1.90
C PRO A 160 -8.85 -23.63 2.96
N GLN A 161 -8.24 -23.67 4.15
CA GLN A 161 -8.51 -22.79 5.29
C GLN A 161 -7.32 -21.87 5.61
N ALA A 162 -6.37 -21.72 4.70
CA ALA A 162 -5.17 -20.92 4.95
C ALA A 162 -5.52 -19.44 5.19
N GLU A 163 -4.81 -18.82 6.11
CA GLU A 163 -4.87 -17.38 6.32
C GLU A 163 -3.87 -16.74 5.35
N VAL A 164 -4.28 -15.69 4.65
CA VAL A 164 -3.48 -15.05 3.61
C VAL A 164 -3.16 -13.63 4.04
N VAL A 165 -1.89 -13.24 3.98
CA VAL A 165 -1.43 -11.88 4.29
C VAL A 165 -0.87 -11.26 3.02
N LEU A 166 -1.34 -10.07 2.65
CA LEU A 166 -0.81 -9.30 1.52
C LEU A 166 -0.21 -8.00 1.99
N SER A 167 1.03 -7.74 1.60
CA SER A 167 1.63 -6.42 1.79
C SER A 167 1.17 -5.43 0.72
N HIS A 168 1.05 -4.16 1.08
CA HIS A 168 0.83 -3.07 0.14
C HIS A 168 1.56 -1.79 0.57
N PRO A 169 1.87 -0.87 -0.36
CA PRO A 169 2.47 0.42 -0.01
C PRO A 169 1.59 1.22 0.95
N ASN A 170 2.21 2.00 1.83
CA ASN A 170 1.57 2.76 2.91
C ASN A 170 0.56 3.81 2.42
N GLY A 171 0.67 4.22 1.15
CA GLY A 171 -0.23 5.18 0.52
C GLY A 171 -1.47 4.57 -0.11
N TRP A 172 -1.54 3.24 -0.21
CA TRP A 172 -2.66 2.56 -0.87
C TRP A 172 -3.86 2.50 0.06
N GLU A 173 -4.99 3.00 -0.43
CA GLU A 173 -6.23 3.12 0.33
C GLU A 173 -7.20 1.99 -0.07
N GLY A 174 -8.45 2.09 0.40
CA GLY A 174 -9.42 1.01 0.23
C GLY A 174 -9.75 0.65 -1.22
N SER A 175 -9.65 1.59 -2.17
CA SER A 175 -9.83 1.30 -3.60
C SER A 175 -8.77 0.30 -4.11
N GLN A 176 -7.49 0.55 -3.79
CA GLN A 176 -6.38 -0.32 -4.15
C GLN A 176 -6.47 -1.68 -3.44
N GLN A 177 -6.76 -1.67 -2.13
CA GLN A 177 -6.95 -2.90 -1.36
C GLN A 177 -8.11 -3.75 -1.93
N THR A 178 -9.19 -3.10 -2.38
CA THR A 178 -10.33 -3.79 -3.03
C THR A 178 -9.91 -4.46 -4.33
N GLN A 179 -9.13 -3.77 -5.17
CA GLN A 179 -8.60 -4.33 -6.41
C GLN A 179 -7.65 -5.52 -6.14
N MET A 180 -6.77 -5.41 -5.15
CA MET A 180 -5.90 -6.51 -4.72
C MET A 180 -6.69 -7.69 -4.17
N ARG A 181 -7.74 -7.43 -3.38
CA ARG A 181 -8.65 -8.46 -2.84
C ARG A 181 -9.38 -9.19 -3.96
N GLN A 182 -9.88 -8.45 -4.96
CA GLN A 182 -10.48 -9.03 -6.15
C GLN A 182 -9.48 -9.91 -6.91
N ALA A 183 -8.23 -9.44 -7.09
CA ALA A 183 -7.19 -10.23 -7.72
C ALA A 183 -6.87 -11.52 -6.94
N ALA A 184 -6.80 -11.45 -5.60
CA ALA A 184 -6.57 -12.61 -4.75
C ALA A 184 -7.68 -13.65 -4.84
N VAL A 185 -8.93 -13.21 -4.95
CA VAL A 185 -10.09 -14.09 -5.16
C VAL A 185 -10.01 -14.77 -6.54
N ILE A 186 -9.75 -14.01 -7.61
CA ILE A 186 -9.61 -14.56 -8.97
C ILE A 186 -8.45 -15.56 -9.04
N ALA A 187 -7.34 -15.26 -8.37
CA ALA A 187 -6.16 -16.10 -8.28
C ALA A 187 -6.35 -17.37 -7.43
N GLY A 188 -7.47 -17.50 -6.71
CA GLY A 188 -7.75 -18.66 -5.86
C GLY A 188 -7.00 -18.67 -4.52
N LEU A 189 -6.45 -17.54 -4.07
CA LEU A 189 -5.83 -17.44 -2.74
C LEU A 189 -6.88 -17.61 -1.63
N VAL A 190 -8.09 -17.08 -1.84
CA VAL A 190 -9.26 -17.24 -0.97
C VAL A 190 -10.54 -17.37 -1.82
N PRO A 191 -11.58 -18.09 -1.36
CA PRO A 191 -12.84 -18.22 -2.08
C PRO A 191 -13.66 -16.92 -2.00
N ASP A 192 -14.48 -16.66 -3.03
CA ASP A 192 -15.41 -15.53 -3.07
C ASP A 192 -16.62 -15.75 -2.14
N THR A 193 -16.36 -15.73 -0.84
CA THR A 193 -17.36 -15.88 0.23
C THR A 193 -17.01 -14.94 1.37
N PRO A 194 -17.97 -14.57 2.24
CA PRO A 194 -17.67 -13.76 3.42
C PRO A 194 -16.55 -14.35 4.28
N ALA A 195 -16.62 -15.66 4.58
CA ALA A 195 -15.59 -16.36 5.36
C ALA A 195 -14.24 -16.45 4.64
N GLY A 196 -14.22 -16.53 3.30
CA GLY A 196 -12.99 -16.46 2.51
C GLY A 196 -12.34 -15.09 2.59
N ASN A 197 -13.13 -14.03 2.43
CA ASN A 197 -12.66 -12.65 2.50
C ASN A 197 -12.11 -12.29 3.89
N GLU A 198 -12.68 -12.83 4.97
CA GLU A 198 -12.19 -12.64 6.35
C GLU A 198 -10.80 -13.26 6.60
N ARG A 199 -10.37 -14.23 5.77
CA ARG A 199 -9.03 -14.85 5.86
C ARG A 199 -7.95 -14.07 5.12
N LEU A 200 -8.31 -13.01 4.39
CA LEU A 200 -7.35 -12.17 3.68
C LEU A 200 -7.08 -10.90 4.48
N HIS A 201 -5.85 -10.79 4.97
CA HIS A 201 -5.34 -9.71 5.81
C HIS A 201 -4.38 -8.83 5.02
N PHE A 202 -4.49 -7.52 5.21
CA PHE A 202 -3.55 -6.57 4.63
C PHE A 202 -2.58 -6.05 5.68
N VAL A 203 -1.34 -5.81 5.27
CA VAL A 203 -0.32 -5.12 6.08
C VAL A 203 0.38 -4.09 5.21
N THR A 204 0.76 -2.95 5.78
CA THR A 204 1.56 -1.97 5.02
C THR A 204 3.01 -2.44 4.91
N GLU A 205 3.68 -2.12 3.81
CA GLU A 205 5.09 -2.46 3.60
C GLU A 205 5.98 -1.89 4.71
N GLY A 206 5.74 -0.64 5.15
CA GLY A 206 6.45 -0.04 6.28
C GLY A 206 6.27 -0.79 7.61
N GLU A 207 5.09 -1.34 7.88
CA GLU A 207 4.82 -2.12 9.09
C GLU A 207 5.43 -3.51 9.03
N ALA A 208 5.32 -4.19 7.89
CA ALA A 208 6.01 -5.44 7.65
C ALA A 208 7.53 -5.25 7.84
N SER A 209 8.09 -4.18 7.28
CA SER A 209 9.49 -3.81 7.40
C SER A 209 9.92 -3.49 8.84
N LEU A 210 9.06 -2.90 9.68
CA LEU A 210 9.28 -2.78 11.13
C LEU A 210 9.42 -4.16 11.77
N HIS A 211 8.43 -5.03 11.54
CA HIS A 211 8.39 -6.39 12.08
C HIS A 211 9.65 -7.19 11.73
N TYR A 212 10.07 -7.14 10.47
CA TYR A 212 11.32 -7.73 10.03
C TYR A 212 12.55 -7.14 10.73
N SER A 213 12.61 -5.82 10.85
CA SER A 213 13.73 -5.13 11.48
C SER A 213 13.89 -5.52 12.95
N LEU A 214 12.79 -5.65 13.69
CA LEU A 214 12.78 -6.12 15.08
C LEU A 214 13.33 -7.54 15.22
N GLU A 215 13.23 -8.36 14.17
CA GLU A 215 13.76 -9.73 14.16
C GLU A 215 15.22 -9.84 13.78
N ASN A 216 15.69 -8.92 12.92
CA ASN A 216 16.88 -9.11 12.11
C ASN A 216 17.95 -8.02 12.18
N GLY A 217 17.80 -6.99 13.02
CA GLY A 217 18.88 -6.00 13.15
C GLY A 217 18.59 -4.73 13.91
N LEU A 218 17.35 -4.48 14.31
CA LEU A 218 17.00 -3.40 15.23
C LEU A 218 16.94 -3.99 16.64
N PRO A 219 17.95 -3.78 17.50
CA PRO A 219 17.86 -4.24 18.88
C PRO A 219 16.70 -3.48 19.52
N ALA A 220 15.61 -4.18 19.84
CA ALA A 220 14.50 -3.52 20.53
C ALA A 220 14.92 -2.91 21.88
N ASP A 221 16.07 -3.36 22.42
CA ASP A 221 16.70 -2.85 23.63
C ASP A 221 17.53 -1.57 23.39
N SER A 222 17.87 -1.25 22.13
CA SER A 222 18.48 0.05 21.77
C SER A 222 17.45 1.17 21.69
N LEU A 223 16.17 0.84 21.56
CA LEU A 223 15.06 1.80 21.68
C LEU A 223 14.69 1.91 23.17
N LYS A 224 15.19 2.95 23.85
CA LYS A 224 14.79 3.26 25.23
C LYS A 224 13.28 3.55 25.27
N GLN A 225 12.68 3.46 26.46
CA GLN A 225 11.25 3.79 26.62
C GLN A 225 11.00 5.24 26.18
N GLY A 226 10.24 5.41 25.09
CA GLY A 226 9.94 6.72 24.50
C GLY A 226 10.81 7.11 23.29
N ASP A 227 11.90 6.39 22.99
CA ASP A 227 12.67 6.56 21.76
C ASP A 227 11.94 5.88 20.59
N GLY A 228 11.70 6.63 19.53
CA GLY A 228 11.14 6.13 18.29
C GLY A 228 12.19 5.73 17.25
N VAL A 229 11.69 5.11 16.18
CA VAL A 229 12.42 4.75 14.96
C VAL A 229 11.57 5.15 13.76
N VAL A 230 12.21 5.58 12.67
CA VAL A 230 11.55 5.66 11.36
C VAL A 230 12.04 4.52 10.48
N ILE A 231 11.10 3.78 9.91
CA ILE A 231 11.34 2.77 8.89
C ILE A 231 11.19 3.46 7.53
N VAL A 232 12.23 3.32 6.71
CA VAL A 232 12.23 3.74 5.30
C VAL A 232 12.36 2.49 4.46
N ASP A 233 11.24 2.00 3.93
CA ASP A 233 11.22 0.90 2.97
C ASP A 233 11.42 1.47 1.55
N ALA A 234 12.66 1.43 1.08
CA ALA A 234 13.04 1.83 -0.26
C ALA A 234 12.92 0.62 -1.19
N GLY A 235 11.75 0.49 -1.83
CA GLY A 235 11.39 -0.63 -2.68
C GLY A 235 11.68 -0.43 -4.17
N GLY A 236 11.09 -1.31 -4.97
CA GLY A 236 11.20 -1.27 -6.43
C GLY A 236 10.53 -0.02 -7.01
N GLY A 237 9.26 0.21 -6.68
CA GLY A 237 8.45 1.31 -7.19
C GLY A 237 8.15 2.41 -6.19
N THR A 238 8.11 2.10 -4.90
CA THR A 238 7.74 3.04 -3.83
C THR A 238 8.86 3.20 -2.81
N VAL A 239 8.82 4.33 -2.12
CA VAL A 239 9.54 4.60 -0.88
C VAL A 239 8.48 4.85 0.20
N ASP A 240 8.34 3.91 1.11
CA ASP A 240 7.35 3.94 2.18
C ASP A 240 8.03 4.34 3.49
N VAL A 241 7.50 5.36 4.17
CA VAL A 241 8.12 5.94 5.37
C VAL A 241 7.12 5.96 6.51
N SER A 242 7.47 5.32 7.63
CA SER A 242 6.62 5.22 8.82
C SER A 242 7.44 5.34 10.10
N ALA A 243 6.99 6.20 11.01
CA ALA A 243 7.63 6.37 12.32
C ALA A 243 6.86 5.62 13.41
N TYR A 244 7.58 4.92 14.27
CA TYR A 244 7.04 4.14 15.37
C TYR A 244 7.77 4.44 16.68
N ALA A 245 7.09 4.31 17.81
CA ALA A 245 7.71 4.29 19.13
C ALA A 245 7.20 3.12 19.97
N LYS A 246 8.00 2.69 20.93
CA LYS A 246 7.56 1.70 21.93
C LYS A 246 6.54 2.33 22.87
N SER A 247 5.41 1.65 23.10
CA SER A 247 4.39 2.18 24.01
C SER A 247 4.86 2.17 25.47
N PRO A 248 4.53 3.21 26.28
CA PRO A 248 4.89 3.23 27.70
C PRO A 248 4.16 2.12 28.48
N GLY A 249 4.83 1.48 29.44
CA GLY A 249 4.18 0.60 30.41
C GLY A 249 4.04 -0.88 30.03
N THR A 250 4.61 -1.33 28.90
CA THR A 250 4.79 -2.78 28.65
C THR A 250 5.84 -3.35 29.61
N VAL A 251 5.36 -3.93 30.71
CA VAL A 251 6.14 -4.79 31.61
C VAL A 251 6.01 -6.22 31.07
N GLY A 252 7.10 -6.81 30.54
CA GLY A 252 7.14 -8.15 29.95
C GLY A 252 7.65 -8.19 28.49
N ASP A 253 7.82 -9.40 27.94
CA ASP A 253 8.44 -9.66 26.62
C ASP A 253 7.60 -9.19 25.39
N ALA A 254 6.36 -8.75 25.60
CA ALA A 254 5.50 -8.26 24.51
C ALA A 254 5.86 -6.83 24.11
N LYS A 255 6.57 -6.67 22.99
CA LYS A 255 6.99 -5.39 22.44
C LYS A 255 5.81 -4.72 21.69
N VAL A 256 5.08 -3.84 22.36
CA VAL A 256 3.98 -3.08 21.74
C VAL A 256 4.52 -1.77 21.16
N PHE A 257 4.17 -1.50 19.90
CA PHE A 257 4.52 -0.29 19.16
C PHE A 257 3.29 0.52 18.80
N GLU A 258 3.50 1.83 18.69
CA GLU A 258 2.55 2.78 18.18
C GLU A 258 3.17 3.54 17.01
N GLU A 259 2.39 3.76 15.96
CA GLU A 259 2.74 4.74 14.94
C GLU A 259 2.71 6.15 15.54
N ILE A 260 3.73 6.95 15.25
CA ILE A 260 3.93 8.27 15.86
C ILE A 260 3.73 9.45 14.93
N ALA A 261 3.59 9.21 13.63
CA ALA A 261 3.29 10.22 12.62
C ALA A 261 2.48 9.57 11.49
N PRO A 262 1.72 10.35 10.70
CA PRO A 262 1.01 9.80 9.54
C PRO A 262 1.99 9.18 8.54
N PRO A 263 1.75 7.96 8.05
CA PRO A 263 2.66 7.29 7.14
C PRO A 263 2.68 7.96 5.77
N GLN A 264 3.81 7.84 5.08
CA GLN A 264 4.03 8.39 3.75
C GLN A 264 4.38 7.28 2.75
N CYS A 265 4.07 7.51 1.49
CA CYS A 265 4.39 6.64 0.36
C CYS A 265 4.71 7.54 -0.82
N HIS A 266 5.88 7.36 -1.40
CA HIS A 266 6.38 8.17 -2.49
C HIS A 266 6.75 7.29 -3.69
N PHE A 267 6.39 7.73 -4.90
CA PHE A 267 6.75 7.03 -6.15
C PHE A 267 8.19 7.39 -6.58
N HIS A 268 9.17 6.99 -5.76
CA HIS A 268 10.60 7.25 -5.95
C HIS A 268 11.44 5.99 -5.67
N GLY A 269 10.89 4.81 -5.92
CA GLY A 269 11.64 3.55 -5.81
C GLY A 269 12.73 3.40 -6.88
N SER A 270 13.48 2.29 -6.83
CA SER A 270 14.61 2.03 -7.73
C SER A 270 14.31 2.09 -9.24
N VAL A 271 13.06 1.88 -9.67
CA VAL A 271 12.66 1.98 -11.10
C VAL A 271 12.70 3.42 -11.60
N PHE A 272 12.56 4.41 -10.71
CA PHE A 272 12.64 5.82 -11.11
C PHE A 272 14.05 6.22 -11.51
N VAL A 273 15.08 5.59 -10.91
CA VAL A 273 16.47 5.72 -11.37
C VAL A 273 16.61 5.21 -12.82
N SER A 274 15.97 4.09 -13.15
CA SER A 274 15.94 3.53 -14.50
C SER A 274 15.22 4.45 -15.48
N LEU A 275 14.10 5.07 -15.07
CA LEU A 275 13.37 6.02 -15.89
C LEU A 275 14.19 7.29 -16.15
N HIS A 276 14.90 7.82 -15.14
CA HIS A 276 15.80 8.96 -15.32
C HIS A 276 16.96 8.62 -16.26
N ALA A 277 17.55 7.42 -16.12
CA ALA A 277 18.57 6.93 -17.04
C ALA A 277 18.03 6.79 -18.47
N ARG A 278 16.82 6.23 -18.65
CA ARG A 278 16.18 6.08 -19.96
C ARG A 278 15.98 7.44 -20.64
N VAL A 279 15.44 8.43 -19.93
CA VAL A 279 15.22 9.77 -20.48
C VAL A 279 16.55 10.42 -20.86
N PHE A 280 17.57 10.32 -20.00
CA PHE A 280 18.89 10.86 -20.29
C PHE A 280 19.51 10.20 -21.53
N ILE A 281 19.54 8.87 -21.57
CA ILE A 281 20.16 8.10 -22.66
C ILE A 281 19.39 8.30 -23.97
N SER A 282 18.06 8.34 -23.94
CA SER A 282 17.25 8.65 -25.12
C SER A 282 17.58 10.02 -25.72
N ASN A 283 17.82 11.02 -24.88
CA ASN A 283 18.22 12.35 -25.35
C ASN A 283 19.67 12.36 -25.86
N LEU A 284 20.57 11.62 -25.22
CA LEU A 284 21.97 11.49 -25.67
C LEU A 284 22.06 10.80 -27.04
N LEU A 285 21.17 9.84 -27.30
CA LEU A 285 21.13 9.04 -28.52
C LEU A 285 20.11 9.53 -29.55
N SER A 286 19.53 10.73 -29.40
CA SER A 286 18.37 11.14 -30.23
C SER A 286 18.63 11.14 -31.74
N GLU A 287 19.88 11.35 -32.14
CA GLU A 287 20.34 11.33 -33.54
C GLU A 287 21.25 10.12 -33.85
N SER A 288 21.32 9.14 -32.94
CA SER A 288 22.19 7.96 -33.03
C SER A 288 21.42 6.74 -33.56
N GLU A 289 22.09 5.89 -34.32
CA GLU A 289 21.54 4.58 -34.72
C GLU A 289 21.33 3.65 -33.51
N PHE A 290 22.04 3.88 -32.41
CA PHE A 290 21.90 3.10 -31.16
C PHE A 290 20.68 3.50 -30.34
N LEU A 291 19.85 4.45 -30.81
CA LEU A 291 18.57 4.75 -30.17
C LEU A 291 17.64 3.52 -30.17
N ASP A 292 17.70 2.71 -31.23
CA ASP A 292 16.93 1.46 -31.34
C ASP A 292 17.35 0.43 -30.27
N ASP A 293 18.58 0.53 -29.75
CA ASP A 293 19.09 -0.31 -28.65
C ASP A 293 18.74 0.22 -27.25
N LEU A 294 17.98 1.32 -27.12
CA LEU A 294 17.72 1.99 -25.84
C LEU A 294 17.21 1.03 -24.76
N ASP A 295 16.27 0.14 -25.09
CA ASP A 295 15.72 -0.82 -24.13
C ASP A 295 16.78 -1.82 -23.64
N ASN A 296 17.67 -2.29 -24.52
CA ASN A 296 18.78 -3.16 -24.17
C ASN A 296 19.85 -2.41 -23.34
N ILE A 297 20.14 -1.15 -23.67
CA ILE A 297 21.06 -0.30 -22.89
C ILE A 297 20.52 -0.08 -21.48
N VAL A 298 19.25 0.29 -21.33
CA VAL A 298 18.62 0.52 -20.01
C VAL A 298 18.53 -0.77 -19.20
N LYS A 299 18.19 -1.90 -19.84
CA LYS A 299 18.23 -3.24 -19.22
C LYS A 299 19.63 -3.58 -18.71
N SER A 300 20.67 -3.27 -19.48
CA SER A 300 22.07 -3.49 -19.11
C SER A 300 22.50 -2.59 -17.96
N PHE A 301 22.10 -1.32 -17.98
CA PHE A 301 22.30 -0.37 -16.87
C PHE A 301 21.67 -0.89 -15.57
N ASP A 302 20.44 -1.41 -15.64
CA ASP A 302 19.70 -1.93 -14.49
C ASP A 302 20.31 -3.19 -13.89
N LYS A 303 20.82 -4.09 -14.73
CA LYS A 303 21.46 -5.34 -14.29
C LYS A 303 22.87 -5.13 -13.73
N THR A 304 23.53 -4.02 -14.05
CA THR A 304 24.95 -3.83 -13.72
C THR A 304 25.24 -2.47 -13.08
N THR A 305 25.27 -1.40 -13.88
CA THR A 305 25.71 -0.07 -13.47
C THR A 305 24.93 0.49 -12.29
N LYS A 306 23.59 0.42 -12.32
CA LYS A 306 22.72 0.90 -11.23
C LYS A 306 23.03 0.23 -9.90
N LEU A 307 23.20 -1.10 -9.91
CA LEU A 307 23.43 -1.89 -8.71
C LEU A 307 24.83 -1.67 -8.11
N ARG A 308 25.81 -1.38 -8.97
CA ARG A 308 27.22 -1.22 -8.57
C ARG A 308 27.64 0.24 -8.42
N PHE A 309 26.75 1.22 -8.57
CA PHE A 309 27.13 2.63 -8.50
C PHE A 309 27.45 3.05 -7.06
N ARG A 310 28.58 3.74 -6.88
CA ARG A 310 29.13 4.13 -5.56
C ARG A 310 29.94 5.42 -5.55
N ASN A 311 30.36 5.92 -6.71
CA ASN A 311 31.27 7.05 -6.82
C ASN A 311 30.92 7.88 -8.07
N ALA A 312 30.57 9.15 -7.87
CA ALA A 312 30.28 10.09 -8.95
C ALA A 312 31.53 10.58 -9.69
N GLY A 313 32.71 10.54 -9.06
CA GLY A 313 33.98 10.91 -9.68
C GLY A 313 34.54 9.89 -10.67
N GLU A 314 33.92 8.71 -10.78
CA GLU A 314 34.34 7.64 -11.68
C GLU A 314 33.34 7.47 -12.84
N PRO A 315 33.80 7.41 -14.10
CA PRO A 315 32.92 7.08 -15.22
C PRO A 315 32.38 5.66 -15.08
N GLN A 316 31.13 5.48 -15.52
CA GLN A 316 30.46 4.19 -15.57
C GLN A 316 30.36 3.70 -17.02
N PHE A 317 30.36 2.38 -17.20
CA PHE A 317 30.30 1.75 -18.51
C PHE A 317 29.13 0.77 -18.56
N VAL A 318 28.24 0.97 -19.53
CA VAL A 318 27.07 0.11 -19.78
C VAL A 318 27.38 -0.73 -21.01
N LYS A 319 27.66 -2.02 -20.82
CA LYS A 319 27.91 -2.97 -21.93
C LYS A 319 26.58 -3.43 -22.51
N PHE A 320 26.31 -3.11 -23.78
CA PHE A 320 25.06 -3.46 -24.45
C PHE A 320 25.28 -4.11 -25.83
N GLY A 321 26.32 -3.69 -26.56
CA GLY A 321 26.61 -4.17 -27.91
C GLY A 321 27.86 -5.05 -28.01
N SER A 322 28.29 -5.31 -29.24
CA SER A 322 29.51 -6.02 -29.62
C SER A 322 30.75 -5.12 -29.59
N THR A 323 31.95 -5.66 -29.83
CA THR A 323 33.18 -4.83 -29.93
C THR A 323 33.26 -3.99 -31.21
N ARG A 324 32.38 -4.23 -32.19
CA ARG A 324 32.33 -3.51 -33.46
C ARG A 324 31.53 -2.21 -33.37
N ASP A 325 30.66 -2.11 -32.38
CA ASP A 325 29.76 -0.98 -32.18
C ASP A 325 30.52 0.19 -31.54
N ASN A 326 30.70 1.27 -32.30
CA ASN A 326 31.49 2.43 -31.91
C ASN A 326 30.87 3.71 -32.49
N GLU A 327 30.57 4.67 -31.61
CA GLU A 327 30.11 6.01 -31.95
C GLU A 327 30.70 6.99 -30.91
N PRO A 328 31.91 7.52 -31.15
CA PRO A 328 32.60 8.39 -30.20
C PRO A 328 31.80 9.64 -29.79
N GLU A 329 30.94 10.15 -30.67
CA GLU A 329 30.10 11.34 -30.51
C GLU A 329 29.11 11.19 -29.35
N THR A 330 28.58 9.98 -29.14
CA THR A 330 27.67 9.62 -28.04
C THR A 330 28.37 8.84 -26.93
N ASN A 331 29.71 8.81 -26.95
CA ASN A 331 30.57 8.07 -26.01
C ASN A 331 30.38 6.54 -26.03
N ILE A 332 30.01 5.97 -27.18
CA ILE A 332 29.95 4.52 -27.38
C ILE A 332 31.28 4.03 -27.93
N ARG A 333 31.93 3.10 -27.23
CA ARG A 333 33.14 2.43 -27.71
C ARG A 333 33.13 0.96 -27.33
N TYR A 334 33.49 0.09 -28.27
CA TYR A 334 33.52 -1.37 -28.07
C TYR A 334 32.20 -1.91 -27.50
N GLY A 335 31.07 -1.36 -27.95
CA GLY A 335 29.71 -1.70 -27.51
C GLY A 335 29.42 -1.33 -26.06
N GLN A 336 30.16 -0.39 -25.49
CA GLN A 336 29.93 0.16 -24.16
C GLN A 336 29.58 1.64 -24.26
N LEU A 337 28.43 2.01 -23.71
CA LEU A 337 28.09 3.40 -23.47
C LEU A 337 28.82 3.87 -22.21
N LYS A 338 29.71 4.87 -22.35
CA LYS A 338 30.37 5.51 -21.21
C LYS A 338 29.51 6.66 -20.71
N LEU A 339 29.14 6.62 -19.43
CA LEU A 339 28.42 7.68 -18.73
C LEU A 339 29.33 8.34 -17.69
N PRO A 340 29.44 9.68 -17.64
CA PRO A 340 30.03 10.37 -16.50
C PRO A 340 29.35 9.97 -15.19
N GLY A 341 30.11 9.80 -14.11
CA GLY A 341 29.55 9.39 -12.82
C GLY A 341 28.63 10.46 -12.21
N ASP A 342 28.91 11.74 -12.46
CA ASP A 342 28.04 12.85 -12.06
C ASP A 342 26.66 12.75 -12.72
N ASP A 343 26.60 12.40 -14.01
CA ASP A 343 25.33 12.18 -14.72
C ASP A 343 24.56 11.01 -14.10
N VAL A 344 25.25 9.88 -13.83
CA VAL A 344 24.62 8.73 -13.16
C VAL A 344 24.10 9.10 -11.77
N ALA A 345 24.83 9.94 -11.01
CA ALA A 345 24.37 10.42 -9.71
C ALA A 345 23.05 11.20 -9.80
N THR A 346 22.85 11.98 -10.87
CA THR A 346 21.59 12.73 -11.08
C THR A 346 20.37 11.81 -11.18
N PHE A 347 20.52 10.56 -11.63
CA PHE A 347 19.42 9.61 -11.74
C PHE A 347 18.89 9.16 -10.37
N PHE A 348 19.76 9.14 -9.35
CA PHE A 348 19.40 8.78 -7.97
C PHE A 348 18.91 9.97 -7.14
N GLU A 349 19.31 11.19 -7.53
CA GLU A 349 19.12 12.41 -6.76
C GLU A 349 17.65 12.67 -6.34
N PRO A 350 16.64 12.49 -7.21
CA PRO A 350 15.24 12.67 -6.83
C PRO A 350 14.82 11.73 -5.70
N SER A 351 15.29 10.47 -5.73
CA SER A 351 14.94 9.47 -4.72
C SER A 351 15.63 9.75 -3.38
N ILE A 352 16.91 10.15 -3.41
CA ILE A 352 17.67 10.55 -2.21
C ILE A 352 16.99 11.76 -1.55
N THR A 353 16.67 12.79 -2.33
CA THR A 353 16.03 14.01 -1.83
C THR A 353 14.65 13.70 -1.24
N CYS A 354 13.87 12.86 -1.92
CA CYS A 354 12.57 12.39 -1.42
C CYS A 354 12.70 11.74 -0.04
N ILE A 355 13.60 10.76 0.13
CA ILE A 355 13.82 10.06 1.41
C ILE A 355 14.20 11.05 2.52
N VAL A 356 15.17 11.94 2.24
CA VAL A 356 15.66 12.91 3.23
C VAL A 356 14.53 13.83 3.69
N ASN A 357 13.75 14.37 2.76
CA ASN A 357 12.64 15.27 3.06
C ASN A 357 11.52 14.52 3.81
N ALA A 358 11.20 13.30 3.41
CA ALA A 358 10.19 12.46 4.04
C ALA A 358 10.54 12.18 5.52
N VAL A 359 11.79 11.83 5.82
CA VAL A 359 12.27 11.59 7.20
C VAL A 359 12.19 12.87 8.05
N LYS A 360 12.61 14.01 7.50
CA LYS A 360 12.52 15.30 8.21
C LYS A 360 11.06 15.67 8.51
N GLU A 361 10.16 15.42 7.56
CA GLU A 361 8.74 15.67 7.73
C GLU A 361 8.10 14.73 8.77
N GLN A 362 8.48 13.43 8.79
CA GLN A 362 8.09 12.52 9.86
C GLN A 362 8.50 13.06 11.23
N ARG A 363 9.74 13.60 11.37
CA ARG A 363 10.19 14.21 12.63
C ARG A 363 9.36 15.42 13.03
N ARG A 364 8.90 16.23 12.07
CA ARG A 364 8.06 17.41 12.31
C ARG A 364 6.64 17.03 12.75
N LEU A 365 6.07 15.98 12.16
CA LEU A 365 4.72 15.53 12.42
C LEU A 365 4.60 14.61 13.63
N ALA A 366 5.71 14.00 14.06
CA ALA A 366 5.67 12.98 15.09
C ALA A 366 5.28 13.54 16.46
N HIS A 367 4.38 12.85 17.15
CA HIS A 367 4.02 13.17 18.53
C HIS A 367 5.01 12.63 19.57
N LYS A 368 6.04 11.89 19.14
CA LYS A 368 7.16 11.42 19.96
C LYS A 368 8.49 11.61 19.21
N PRO A 369 9.61 11.81 19.93
CA PRO A 369 10.91 11.96 19.30
C PRO A 369 11.42 10.63 18.73
N PHE A 370 12.21 10.69 17.66
CA PHE A 370 13.00 9.58 17.14
C PHE A 370 14.32 10.09 16.56
N SER A 371 15.35 9.24 16.60
CA SER A 371 16.68 9.53 16.05
C SER A 371 17.20 8.43 15.13
N HIS A 372 16.63 7.22 15.19
CA HIS A 372 17.03 6.10 14.35
C HIS A 372 16.24 6.07 13.05
N VAL A 373 16.95 5.91 11.94
CA VAL A 373 16.39 5.74 10.59
C VAL A 373 16.82 4.36 10.10
N VAL A 374 15.88 3.45 9.90
CA VAL A 374 16.16 2.09 9.44
C VAL A 374 15.80 2.00 7.97
N LEU A 375 16.82 1.88 7.12
CA LEU A 375 16.68 1.81 5.67
C LEU A 375 16.63 0.33 5.24
N VAL A 376 15.50 -0.08 4.66
CA VAL A 376 15.19 -1.46 4.23
C VAL A 376 14.59 -1.46 2.82
N GLY A 377 14.28 -2.65 2.29
CA GLY A 377 13.83 -2.82 0.91
C GLY A 377 14.98 -3.07 -0.07
N GLY A 378 14.64 -3.45 -1.30
CA GLY A 378 15.64 -3.83 -2.30
C GLY A 378 16.52 -2.66 -2.75
N PHE A 379 15.97 -1.43 -2.79
CA PHE A 379 16.73 -0.26 -3.20
C PHE A 379 17.72 0.20 -2.11
N ALA A 380 17.43 -0.07 -0.83
CA ALA A 380 18.35 0.17 0.28
C ALA A 380 19.69 -0.60 0.17
N SER A 381 19.75 -1.64 -0.66
CA SER A 381 20.99 -2.35 -0.95
C SER A 381 21.97 -1.53 -1.82
N SER A 382 21.53 -0.43 -2.44
CA SER A 382 22.42 0.49 -3.14
C SER A 382 23.31 1.23 -2.15
N ASP A 383 24.64 1.08 -2.30
CA ASP A 383 25.61 1.80 -1.47
C ASP A 383 25.56 3.32 -1.71
N TRP A 384 25.36 3.75 -2.96
CA TRP A 384 25.17 5.17 -3.26
C TRP A 384 23.97 5.77 -2.54
N LEU A 385 22.81 5.11 -2.59
CA LEU A 385 21.60 5.56 -1.90
C LEU A 385 21.83 5.66 -0.39
N TYR A 386 22.36 4.59 0.22
CA TYR A 386 22.59 4.52 1.66
C TYR A 386 23.55 5.61 2.14
N GLU A 387 24.72 5.75 1.51
CA GLU A 387 25.72 6.74 1.92
C GLU A 387 25.20 8.17 1.76
N LYS A 388 24.48 8.49 0.67
CA LYS A 388 23.95 9.83 0.46
C LYS A 388 22.79 10.19 1.40
N VAL A 389 21.91 9.24 1.71
CA VAL A 389 20.87 9.44 2.73
C VAL A 389 21.50 9.65 4.11
N LYS A 390 22.48 8.82 4.47
CA LYS A 390 23.23 8.94 5.73
C LYS A 390 23.95 10.27 5.86
N GLU A 391 24.69 10.68 4.82
CA GLU A 391 25.41 11.96 4.76
C GLU A 391 24.48 13.14 5.00
N ARG A 392 23.28 13.15 4.39
CA ARG A 392 22.33 14.27 4.47
C ARG A 392 21.49 14.30 5.75
N LEU A 393 21.31 13.16 6.42
CA LEU A 393 20.54 13.07 7.66
C LEU A 393 21.41 13.15 8.93
N SER A 394 22.71 12.83 8.85
CA SER A 394 23.62 12.88 10.01
C SER A 394 23.74 14.27 10.65
N PRO A 395 23.82 15.40 9.89
CA PRO A 395 23.86 16.75 10.46
C PRO A 395 22.60 17.11 11.28
N ASP A 396 21.48 16.46 10.99
CA ASP A 396 20.22 16.60 11.72
C ASP A 396 20.15 15.75 13.00
N GLY A 397 21.22 15.00 13.33
CA GLY A 397 21.28 14.13 14.50
C GLY A 397 20.66 12.74 14.31
N PHE A 398 20.36 12.34 13.08
CA PHE A 398 19.84 11.01 12.80
C PHE A 398 20.96 9.96 12.72
N ASN A 399 20.68 8.77 13.22
CA ASN A 399 21.50 7.58 13.03
C ASN A 399 20.85 6.66 11.99
N VAL A 400 21.42 6.64 10.78
CA VAL A 400 20.93 5.80 9.68
C VAL A 400 21.56 4.42 9.76
N ILE A 401 20.71 3.39 9.80
CA ILE A 401 21.08 1.98 9.94
C ILE A 401 20.50 1.20 8.77
N ARG A 402 21.29 0.27 8.24
CA ARG A 402 20.87 -0.70 7.22
C ARG A 402 21.09 -2.12 7.79
N PRO A 403 20.03 -2.88 8.14
CA PRO A 403 20.17 -4.22 8.71
C PRO A 403 20.96 -5.17 7.80
N GLU A 404 21.88 -5.96 8.37
CA GLU A 404 22.81 -6.83 7.62
C GLU A 404 22.11 -8.01 6.90
N ASN A 405 20.97 -8.47 7.40
CA ASN A 405 20.32 -9.67 6.87
C ASN A 405 19.49 -9.35 5.63
N HIS A 406 19.80 -10.03 4.51
CA HIS A 406 19.03 -10.13 3.26
C HIS A 406 17.83 -9.18 3.15
N LEU A 407 18.06 -7.88 2.95
CA LEU A 407 17.03 -6.83 2.89
C LEU A 407 15.89 -7.16 1.92
N ASN A 408 16.18 -8.00 0.93
CA ASN A 408 15.24 -8.53 -0.04
C ASN A 408 14.13 -9.41 0.58
N LYS A 409 14.28 -9.95 1.80
CA LYS A 409 13.26 -10.76 2.51
C LYS A 409 12.29 -9.95 3.37
N ALA A 410 12.56 -8.66 3.54
CA ALA A 410 12.01 -7.90 4.66
C ALA A 410 10.48 -7.92 4.72
N VAL A 411 9.81 -7.67 3.60
CA VAL A 411 8.36 -7.49 3.58
C VAL A 411 7.60 -8.80 3.76
N ALA A 412 7.97 -9.90 3.10
CA ALA A 412 7.23 -11.16 3.22
C ALA A 412 7.38 -11.80 4.62
N ASP A 413 8.61 -11.84 5.15
CA ASP A 413 8.86 -12.33 6.52
C ASP A 413 8.24 -11.37 7.56
N GLY A 414 8.35 -10.07 7.31
CA GLY A 414 7.73 -9.03 8.11
C GLY A 414 6.20 -9.11 8.15
N ALA A 415 5.56 -9.44 7.03
CA ALA A 415 4.12 -9.65 6.94
C ALA A 415 3.66 -10.90 7.70
N MET A 416 4.46 -11.97 7.66
CA MET A 416 4.21 -13.16 8.49
C MET A 416 4.37 -12.83 9.99
N SER A 417 5.40 -12.07 10.33
CA SER A 417 5.66 -11.60 11.70
C SER A 417 4.55 -10.66 12.21
N PHE A 418 4.03 -9.79 11.36
CA PHE A 418 2.84 -8.97 11.63
C PHE A 418 1.66 -9.85 12.06
N TYR A 419 1.34 -10.88 11.29
CA TYR A 419 0.23 -11.78 11.60
C TYR A 419 0.43 -12.55 12.91
N ILE A 420 1.66 -13.01 13.18
CA ILE A 420 1.97 -13.84 14.35
C ILE A 420 2.08 -13.01 15.63
N ASP A 421 2.84 -11.92 15.59
CA ASP A 421 3.25 -11.18 16.78
C ASP A 421 2.35 -9.94 17.04
N HIS A 422 1.79 -9.35 15.97
CA HIS A 422 0.80 -8.27 16.02
C HIS A 422 1.18 -7.14 17.00
N CYS A 423 2.38 -6.60 16.80
CA CYS A 423 3.05 -5.72 17.76
C CYS A 423 2.60 -4.26 17.65
N VAL A 424 2.19 -3.81 16.47
CA VAL A 424 1.68 -2.45 16.26
C VAL A 424 0.20 -2.40 16.62
N ARG A 425 -0.18 -1.55 17.58
CA ARG A 425 -1.56 -1.50 18.11
C ARG A 425 -2.29 -0.21 17.83
N THR A 426 -1.56 0.83 17.44
CA THR A 426 -2.15 2.13 17.13
C THR A 426 -1.53 2.73 15.87
N ARG A 427 -2.37 3.36 15.06
CA ARG A 427 -2.04 4.07 13.83
C ARG A 427 -2.30 5.55 13.96
N VAL A 428 -1.84 6.35 13.01
CA VAL A 428 -2.13 7.79 12.91
C VAL A 428 -2.94 8.08 11.64
N SER A 429 -4.07 8.77 11.80
CA SER A 429 -4.91 9.14 10.64
C SER A 429 -4.19 10.07 9.67
N LYS A 430 -4.10 9.67 8.39
CA LYS A 430 -3.49 10.47 7.33
C LYS A 430 -4.30 11.72 6.97
N PHE A 431 -5.63 11.58 6.94
CA PHE A 431 -6.56 12.62 6.51
C PHE A 431 -7.64 12.90 7.55
N THR A 432 -8.37 13.99 7.33
CA THR A 432 -9.57 14.30 8.11
C THR A 432 -10.75 13.61 7.43
N TYR A 433 -11.40 12.69 8.14
CA TYR A 433 -12.53 11.92 7.65
C TYR A 433 -13.84 12.47 8.20
N GLY A 434 -14.86 12.51 7.35
CA GLY A 434 -16.16 13.03 7.73
C GLY A 434 -17.23 12.76 6.69
N GLN A 435 -18.35 13.46 6.86
CA GLN A 435 -19.48 13.38 5.96
C GLN A 435 -20.03 14.78 5.69
N PHE A 436 -20.37 15.06 4.42
CA PHE A 436 -21.16 16.23 4.09
C PHE A 436 -22.60 16.06 4.56
N SER A 437 -23.07 17.04 5.32
CA SER A 437 -24.44 17.13 5.82
C SER A 437 -24.99 18.55 5.64
N ASN A 438 -26.20 18.76 6.13
CA ASN A 438 -26.81 20.09 6.15
C ASN A 438 -26.89 20.54 7.61
N THR A 439 -26.59 21.81 7.85
CA THR A 439 -26.66 22.40 9.19
C THR A 439 -27.75 23.47 9.27
N LYS A 440 -28.29 23.69 10.46
CA LYS A 440 -29.34 24.69 10.68
C LYS A 440 -28.77 26.08 10.35
N PHE A 441 -29.50 26.86 9.55
CA PHE A 441 -29.13 28.24 9.29
C PHE A 441 -29.22 29.06 10.57
N ASP A 442 -28.19 29.86 10.81
CA ASP A 442 -28.08 30.76 11.95
C ASP A 442 -27.89 32.18 11.40
N PRO A 443 -28.86 33.08 11.58
CA PRO A 443 -28.77 34.44 11.06
C PRO A 443 -27.66 35.26 11.72
N HIS A 444 -27.05 34.82 12.82
CA HIS A 444 -25.93 35.53 13.47
C HIS A 444 -24.56 35.00 13.05
N ASN A 445 -24.52 33.90 12.29
CA ASN A 445 -23.27 33.32 11.82
C ASN A 445 -22.93 33.88 10.42
N ALA A 446 -21.81 34.60 10.32
CA ALA A 446 -21.37 35.22 9.07
C ALA A 446 -21.14 34.20 7.93
N GLU A 447 -20.64 32.99 8.24
CA GLU A 447 -20.45 31.93 7.23
C GLU A 447 -21.78 31.38 6.73
N HIS A 448 -22.81 31.36 7.57
CA HIS A 448 -24.17 30.99 7.16
C HIS A 448 -24.77 32.08 6.28
N GLN A 449 -24.64 33.36 6.67
CA GLN A 449 -25.15 34.50 5.88
C GLN A 449 -24.55 34.53 4.47
N LYS A 450 -23.23 34.32 4.33
CA LYS A 450 -22.55 34.22 3.01
C LYS A 450 -23.18 33.16 2.10
N ARG A 451 -23.74 32.10 2.69
CA ARG A 451 -24.36 30.96 2.00
C ARG A 451 -25.88 30.98 2.06
N PHE A 452 -26.50 32.13 2.36
CA PHE A 452 -27.96 32.25 2.46
C PHE A 452 -28.67 31.80 1.18
N ALA A 453 -28.13 32.15 0.01
CA ALA A 453 -28.64 31.71 -1.30
C ALA A 453 -28.62 30.18 -1.48
N ASN A 454 -27.70 29.49 -0.79
CA ASN A 454 -27.54 28.03 -0.82
C ASN A 454 -28.32 27.33 0.33
N THR A 455 -29.34 27.98 0.88
CA THR A 455 -30.22 27.39 1.90
C THR A 455 -31.44 26.71 1.31
N TYR A 456 -32.07 25.82 2.08
CA TYR A 456 -33.38 25.25 1.76
C TYR A 456 -34.21 25.06 3.03
N ILE A 457 -35.53 24.96 2.88
CA ILE A 457 -36.44 24.61 3.98
C ILE A 457 -36.59 23.08 4.00
N SER A 458 -36.24 22.47 5.13
CA SER A 458 -36.35 21.02 5.31
C SER A 458 -37.81 20.60 5.59
N LEU A 459 -38.07 19.29 5.57
CA LEU A 459 -39.40 18.74 5.90
C LEU A 459 -39.90 19.11 7.30
N SER A 460 -38.99 19.45 8.23
CA SER A 460 -39.38 19.97 9.56
C SER A 460 -39.65 21.47 9.58
N GLY A 461 -39.66 22.16 8.43
CA GLY A 461 -39.84 23.61 8.33
C GLY A 461 -38.61 24.44 8.70
N GLN A 462 -37.46 23.80 8.94
CA GLN A 462 -36.24 24.51 9.35
C GLN A 462 -35.42 24.90 8.12
N ARG A 463 -34.92 26.14 8.09
CA ARG A 463 -33.94 26.57 7.09
C ARG A 463 -32.58 25.95 7.41
N ASN A 464 -31.98 25.30 6.41
CA ASN A 464 -30.68 24.64 6.53
C ASN A 464 -29.73 25.12 5.42
N VAL A 465 -28.45 25.23 5.74
CA VAL A 465 -27.34 25.46 4.81
C VAL A 465 -26.84 24.11 4.31
N LYS A 466 -26.58 24.00 3.00
CA LYS A 466 -26.09 22.77 2.37
C LYS A 466 -24.57 22.62 2.50
N ASN A 467 -24.07 21.40 2.29
CA ASN A 467 -22.65 21.08 2.10
C ASN A 467 -21.74 21.48 3.27
N ASN A 468 -22.23 21.32 4.50
CA ASN A 468 -21.41 21.44 5.69
C ASN A 468 -20.66 20.12 5.94
N PHE A 469 -19.34 20.18 6.05
CA PHE A 469 -18.50 19.02 6.35
C PHE A 469 -18.45 18.77 7.86
N SER A 470 -18.97 17.62 8.28
CA SER A 470 -18.94 17.19 9.68
C SER A 470 -17.79 16.21 9.89
N ILE A 471 -16.75 16.66 10.60
CA ILE A 471 -15.59 15.85 10.96
C ILE A 471 -16.00 14.73 11.92
N ILE A 472 -15.59 13.50 11.59
CA ILE A 472 -15.74 12.29 12.42
C ILE A 472 -14.39 11.91 13.02
N LEU A 473 -13.33 11.90 12.21
CA LEU A 473 -11.96 11.62 12.62
C LEU A 473 -11.02 12.70 12.06
N PRO A 474 -10.42 13.57 12.88
CA PRO A 474 -9.41 14.52 12.41
C PRO A 474 -8.16 13.84 11.86
N ARG A 475 -7.41 14.50 10.97
CA ARG A 475 -6.05 14.09 10.59
C ARG A 475 -5.10 14.12 11.79
N ASN A 476 -3.99 13.40 11.70
CA ASN A 476 -2.96 13.30 12.74
C ASN A 476 -3.50 12.86 14.11
N THR A 477 -4.50 11.98 14.12
CA THR A 477 -5.11 11.45 15.34
C THR A 477 -4.67 10.00 15.55
N GLN A 478 -4.21 9.68 16.76
CA GLN A 478 -3.89 8.30 17.14
C GLN A 478 -5.16 7.46 17.29
N VAL A 479 -5.20 6.32 16.59
CA VAL A 479 -6.32 5.39 16.52
C VAL A 479 -5.86 3.98 16.90
N SER A 480 -6.53 3.35 17.87
CA SER A 480 -6.35 1.92 18.15
C SER A 480 -7.40 1.07 17.41
N GLU A 481 -7.15 -0.24 17.32
CA GLU A 481 -8.03 -1.25 16.70
C GLU A 481 -9.49 -1.19 17.15
N THR A 482 -9.70 -0.90 18.42
CA THR A 482 -11.02 -0.92 19.06
C THR A 482 -11.64 0.46 19.23
N LYS A 483 -10.93 1.54 18.88
CA LYS A 483 -11.41 2.91 19.10
C LYS A 483 -12.40 3.30 18.01
N GLU A 484 -13.64 3.55 18.42
CA GLU A 484 -14.71 4.05 17.58
C GLU A 484 -14.67 5.58 17.49
N PHE A 485 -14.76 6.11 16.26
CA PHE A 485 -15.01 7.54 16.01
C PHE A 485 -16.39 7.70 15.43
N ALA A 486 -17.26 8.46 16.10
CA ALA A 486 -18.67 8.52 15.77
C ALA A 486 -19.18 9.95 15.66
N LYS A 487 -20.15 10.15 14.77
CA LYS A 487 -20.91 11.41 14.67
C LYS A 487 -22.38 11.12 14.37
N ASP A 488 -23.26 11.89 14.98
CA ASP A 488 -24.70 11.81 14.79
C ASP A 488 -25.17 12.58 13.56
N PHE A 489 -26.07 11.94 12.81
CA PHE A 489 -26.69 12.45 11.60
C PHE A 489 -28.17 12.07 11.57
N HIS A 490 -28.88 12.54 10.55
CA HIS A 490 -30.26 12.10 10.31
C HIS A 490 -30.62 12.09 8.82
N ILE A 491 -31.56 11.22 8.46
CA ILE A 491 -32.17 11.16 7.13
C ILE A 491 -33.66 11.47 7.31
N SER A 492 -34.21 12.37 6.50
CA SER A 492 -35.64 12.67 6.49
C SER A 492 -36.26 12.38 5.11
N LYS A 493 -37.41 11.72 5.07
CA LYS A 493 -38.13 11.34 3.84
C LYS A 493 -39.64 11.61 3.99
N LYS A 494 -40.32 11.95 2.89
CA LYS A 494 -41.78 12.22 2.89
C LYS A 494 -42.63 10.96 3.16
N SER A 495 -42.11 9.77 2.87
CA SER A 495 -42.79 8.50 3.13
C SER A 495 -41.82 7.43 3.62
N ILE A 496 -42.33 6.49 4.42
CA ILE A 496 -41.53 5.38 4.97
C ILE A 496 -40.96 4.46 3.88
N GLY A 497 -41.70 4.25 2.78
CA GLY A 497 -41.22 3.47 1.63
C GLY A 497 -39.97 4.06 0.96
N LYS A 498 -39.68 5.35 1.17
CA LYS A 498 -38.45 6.03 0.71
C LYS A 498 -37.30 5.96 1.72
N LEU A 499 -37.52 5.33 2.87
CA LEU A 499 -36.55 5.09 3.96
C LEU A 499 -36.26 3.58 4.08
N THR A 500 -36.31 2.86 2.97
CA THR A 500 -36.04 1.42 2.87
C THR A 500 -34.57 1.11 2.66
N THR A 501 -33.78 2.10 2.25
CA THR A 501 -32.32 2.03 2.18
C THR A 501 -31.71 3.36 2.63
N ALA A 502 -30.55 3.28 3.27
CA ALA A 502 -29.69 4.43 3.50
C ALA A 502 -28.42 4.28 2.65
N ASN A 503 -28.06 5.35 1.94
CA ASN A 503 -26.78 5.50 1.27
C ASN A 503 -26.08 6.73 1.87
N VAL A 504 -24.95 6.50 2.53
CA VAL A 504 -24.17 7.52 3.24
C VAL A 504 -22.74 7.50 2.71
N SER A 505 -22.20 8.67 2.38
CA SER A 505 -20.83 8.76 1.88
C SER A 505 -19.85 9.20 2.97
N VAL A 506 -18.69 8.54 3.01
CA VAL A 506 -17.53 8.96 3.79
C VAL A 506 -16.58 9.71 2.87
N TRP A 507 -16.09 10.84 3.34
CA TRP A 507 -15.21 11.73 2.61
C TRP A 507 -13.90 11.93 3.39
N ALA A 508 -12.78 11.99 2.67
CA ALA A 508 -11.51 12.49 3.17
C ALA A 508 -11.33 13.94 2.73
N TYR A 509 -10.90 14.79 3.66
CA TYR A 509 -10.34 16.09 3.37
C TYR A 509 -8.81 16.01 3.41
N ARG A 510 -8.16 16.41 2.31
CA ARG A 510 -6.72 16.25 2.06
C ARG A 510 -5.94 17.57 2.07
N GLY A 511 -6.63 18.70 2.23
CA GLY A 511 -6.02 20.03 2.22
C GLY A 511 -5.37 20.43 3.56
N GLU A 512 -4.97 21.70 3.62
CA GLU A 512 -4.20 22.25 4.76
C GLU A 512 -5.09 22.85 5.87
N ILE A 513 -6.39 23.05 5.62
CA ILE A 513 -7.29 23.63 6.62
C ILE A 513 -7.45 22.64 7.79
N VAL A 514 -7.13 23.08 9.00
CA VAL A 514 -7.16 22.23 10.20
C VAL A 514 -8.57 21.73 10.53
N THR A 515 -9.56 22.62 10.40
CA THR A 515 -10.97 22.32 10.63
C THR A 515 -11.80 22.66 9.38
N PRO A 516 -11.77 21.83 8.34
CA PRO A 516 -12.59 22.01 7.14
C PRO A 516 -14.08 21.98 7.53
N GLN A 517 -14.87 22.92 7.02
CA GLN A 517 -16.30 23.03 7.35
C GLN A 517 -17.22 23.14 6.15
N TRP A 518 -16.74 23.67 5.02
CA TRP A 518 -17.59 23.98 3.88
C TRP A 518 -16.94 23.50 2.61
N LYS A 519 -17.73 22.86 1.74
CA LYS A 519 -17.23 22.32 0.47
C LYS A 519 -16.65 23.41 -0.42
N ASP A 520 -17.35 24.53 -0.55
CA ASP A 520 -17.02 25.64 -1.45
C ASP A 520 -15.77 26.44 -1.05
N VAL A 521 -15.22 26.22 0.15
CA VAL A 521 -13.98 26.88 0.59
C VAL A 521 -12.75 26.20 -0.02
N ASP A 522 -12.81 24.89 -0.25
CA ASP A 522 -11.66 24.10 -0.63
C ASP A 522 -12.09 22.80 -1.32
N GLU A 523 -12.91 22.94 -2.37
CA GLU A 523 -13.68 21.85 -2.97
C GLU A 523 -12.79 20.71 -3.49
N ASP A 524 -11.68 21.07 -4.14
CA ASP A 524 -10.75 20.13 -4.78
C ASP A 524 -10.04 19.22 -3.77
N ASN A 525 -9.99 19.61 -2.50
CA ASN A 525 -9.37 18.85 -1.43
C ASN A 525 -10.29 17.84 -0.74
N TYR A 526 -11.56 17.72 -1.18
CA TYR A 526 -12.47 16.69 -0.68
C TYR A 526 -12.60 15.52 -1.65
N THR A 527 -12.14 14.35 -1.23
CA THR A 527 -12.30 13.10 -1.99
C THR A 527 -13.37 12.23 -1.34
N LYS A 528 -14.35 11.77 -2.11
CA LYS A 528 -15.28 10.75 -1.65
C LYS A 528 -14.52 9.42 -1.58
N LEU A 529 -14.41 8.85 -0.38
CA LEU A 529 -13.69 7.60 -0.19
C LEU A 529 -14.57 6.41 -0.52
N CYS A 530 -15.77 6.40 0.06
CA CYS A 530 -16.67 5.29 -0.09
C CYS A 530 -18.13 5.67 0.20
N SER A 531 -19.02 4.78 -0.23
CA SER A 531 -20.44 4.80 0.10
C SER A 531 -20.78 3.61 0.98
N ILE A 532 -21.63 3.86 1.97
CA ILE A 532 -22.15 2.91 2.94
C ILE A 532 -23.61 2.67 2.58
N GLU A 533 -23.92 1.44 2.20
CA GLU A 533 -25.29 1.02 1.90
C GLU A 533 -25.85 0.16 3.02
N VAL A 534 -27.07 0.50 3.47
CA VAL A 534 -27.78 -0.20 4.55
C VAL A 534 -29.19 -0.50 4.11
N ASP A 535 -29.59 -1.78 4.17
CA ASP A 535 -30.99 -2.19 4.00
C ASP A 535 -31.76 -1.87 5.28
N LEU A 536 -32.82 -1.07 5.13
CA LEU A 536 -33.68 -0.58 6.20
C LEU A 536 -35.16 -0.93 5.93
N LYS A 537 -35.46 -1.88 5.03
CA LYS A 537 -36.85 -2.24 4.68
C LYS A 537 -37.68 -2.64 5.88
N HIS A 538 -37.07 -3.31 6.86
CA HIS A 538 -37.76 -3.74 8.08
C HIS A 538 -38.28 -2.56 8.92
N LEU A 539 -37.69 -1.37 8.80
CA LEU A 539 -38.18 -0.17 9.48
C LEU A 539 -39.62 0.21 9.08
N ALA A 540 -40.10 -0.26 7.92
CA ALA A 540 -41.49 -0.07 7.52
C ALA A 540 -42.49 -0.66 8.52
N SER A 541 -42.13 -1.75 9.21
CA SER A 541 -42.96 -2.40 10.23
C SER A 541 -43.09 -1.57 11.52
N ILE A 542 -42.19 -0.63 11.74
CA ILE A 542 -42.11 0.22 12.95
C ILE A 542 -42.12 1.72 12.58
N ALA A 543 -42.77 2.06 11.47
CA ALA A 543 -42.75 3.39 10.85
C ALA A 543 -43.13 4.53 11.81
N ASP A 544 -44.10 4.29 12.70
CA ASP A 544 -44.64 5.31 13.61
C ASP A 544 -43.57 5.88 14.56
N GLN A 545 -42.53 5.11 14.91
CA GLN A 545 -41.42 5.59 15.74
C GLN A 545 -40.64 6.74 15.08
N PHE A 546 -40.56 6.70 13.76
CA PHE A 546 -39.82 7.65 12.94
C PHE A 546 -40.70 8.78 12.40
N LYS A 547 -42.03 8.68 12.55
CA LYS A 547 -42.99 9.67 12.06
C LYS A 547 -42.87 10.98 12.85
N ARG A 548 -42.89 12.10 12.13
CA ARG A 548 -42.84 13.48 12.64
C ARG A 548 -43.81 14.33 11.84
N ASN A 549 -44.23 15.46 12.40
CA ASN A 549 -45.10 16.41 11.71
C ASN A 549 -44.28 17.60 11.23
N GLY A 550 -44.47 17.98 9.97
CA GLY A 550 -43.87 19.15 9.34
C GLY A 550 -44.92 20.07 8.72
N PRO A 551 -44.52 21.24 8.19
CA PRO A 551 -45.45 22.21 7.61
C PRO A 551 -46.25 21.69 6.41
N GLU A 552 -45.68 20.77 5.63
CA GLU A 552 -46.32 20.13 4.47
C GLU A 552 -47.03 18.80 4.82
N GLY A 553 -47.14 18.46 6.11
CA GLY A 553 -47.71 17.20 6.58
C GLY A 553 -46.69 16.26 7.24
N PRO A 554 -47.05 14.99 7.50
CA PRO A 554 -46.18 14.05 8.18
C PRO A 554 -44.97 13.66 7.31
N PHE A 555 -43.83 13.46 7.95
CA PHE A 555 -42.61 12.95 7.35
C PHE A 555 -41.94 11.94 8.29
N TYR A 556 -40.93 11.22 7.81
CA TYR A 556 -40.21 10.21 8.59
C TYR A 556 -38.75 10.62 8.75
N ARG A 557 -38.23 10.54 9.98
CA ARG A 557 -36.84 10.89 10.31
C ARG A 557 -36.17 9.75 11.06
N LEU A 558 -35.08 9.25 10.48
CA LEU A 558 -34.15 8.33 11.12
C LEU A 558 -32.94 9.09 11.61
N HIS A 559 -32.68 9.05 12.91
CA HIS A 559 -31.40 9.46 13.48
C HIS A 559 -30.45 8.27 13.46
N TYR A 560 -29.22 8.51 13.02
CA TYR A 560 -28.19 7.48 12.95
C TYR A 560 -26.84 8.04 13.39
N LYS A 561 -25.96 7.15 13.82
CA LYS A 561 -24.54 7.41 14.03
C LYS A 561 -23.77 6.71 12.92
N LEU A 562 -22.90 7.47 12.28
CA LEU A 562 -21.84 6.90 11.45
C LEU A 562 -20.62 6.70 12.34
N ILE A 563 -20.22 5.45 12.49
CA ILE A 563 -19.07 5.04 13.31
C ILE A 563 -17.97 4.53 12.37
N LEU A 564 -16.77 5.05 12.52
CA LEU A 564 -15.58 4.65 11.77
C LEU A 564 -14.58 3.97 12.71
N LEU A 565 -13.99 2.86 12.25
CA LEU A 565 -12.92 2.13 12.92
C LEU A 565 -11.72 2.03 11.96
N PHE A 566 -10.55 2.49 12.40
CA PHE A 566 -9.35 2.65 11.56
C PHE A 566 -8.14 1.84 12.04
N GLY A 567 -8.26 0.98 13.05
CA GLY A 567 -7.07 0.41 13.66
C GLY A 567 -6.46 -0.81 12.96
N LEU A 568 -7.09 -1.35 11.91
CA LEU A 568 -6.45 -2.29 10.97
C LEU A 568 -6.04 -1.55 9.68
N SER A 569 -5.36 -2.25 8.76
CA SER A 569 -5.00 -1.72 7.44
C SER A 569 -6.21 -1.33 6.59
N GLU A 570 -7.42 -1.82 6.92
CA GLU A 570 -8.67 -1.52 6.24
C GLU A 570 -9.61 -0.66 7.10
N LEU A 571 -10.25 0.34 6.47
CA LEU A 571 -11.34 1.10 7.08
C LEU A 571 -12.56 0.20 7.27
N LYS A 572 -13.11 0.20 8.49
CA LYS A 572 -14.45 -0.35 8.78
C LYS A 572 -15.39 0.77 9.15
N ALA A 573 -16.63 0.68 8.65
CA ALA A 573 -17.69 1.61 9.00
C ALA A 573 -18.91 0.85 9.51
N VAL A 574 -19.57 1.43 10.50
CA VAL A 574 -20.78 0.88 11.11
C VAL A 574 -21.85 1.96 11.09
N PHE A 575 -23.02 1.60 10.57
CA PHE A 575 -24.20 2.44 10.63
C PHE A 575 -25.02 2.00 11.85
N SER A 576 -25.17 2.91 12.82
CA SER A 576 -25.89 2.64 14.06
C SER A 576 -27.16 3.50 14.16
N TRP A 577 -28.26 2.91 14.59
CA TRP A 577 -29.53 3.63 14.83
C TRP A 577 -30.24 3.05 16.05
N LYS A 578 -31.37 3.64 16.46
CA LYS A 578 -32.20 3.12 17.55
C LYS A 578 -33.54 2.60 17.07
N GLU A 579 -33.93 1.43 17.56
CA GLU A 579 -35.25 0.83 17.41
C GLU A 579 -35.81 0.58 18.81
N ASN A 580 -36.99 1.14 19.14
CA ASN A 580 -37.56 1.03 20.49
C ASN A 580 -36.57 1.44 21.61
N GLY A 581 -35.68 2.39 21.34
CA GLY A 581 -34.65 2.84 22.28
C GLY A 581 -33.38 1.95 22.34
N VAL A 582 -33.38 0.79 21.68
CA VAL A 582 -32.23 -0.14 21.63
C VAL A 582 -31.35 0.18 20.43
N GLU A 583 -30.03 0.24 20.64
CA GLU A 583 -29.06 0.43 19.55
C GLU A 583 -29.06 -0.80 18.63
N LYS A 584 -29.17 -0.55 17.33
CA LYS A 584 -28.95 -1.51 16.25
C LYS A 584 -27.76 -1.06 15.46
N ARG A 585 -26.95 -2.03 15.03
CA ARG A 585 -25.72 -1.79 14.25
C ARG A 585 -25.78 -2.67 13.02
N SER A 586 -25.49 -2.09 11.87
CA SER A 586 -25.22 -2.83 10.64
C SER A 586 -23.78 -2.58 10.25
N PRO A 587 -22.98 -3.63 9.99
CA PRO A 587 -21.76 -3.47 9.22
C PRO A 587 -22.11 -2.77 7.91
N ALA A 588 -21.35 -1.74 7.56
CA ALA A 588 -21.52 -1.09 6.28
C ALA A 588 -20.93 -1.96 5.18
N LYS A 589 -21.68 -2.18 4.09
CA LYS A 589 -21.04 -2.52 2.82
C LYS A 589 -20.31 -1.27 2.34
N ILE A 590 -18.98 -1.29 2.37
CA ILE A 590 -18.15 -0.19 1.91
C ILE A 590 -17.92 -0.36 0.42
N VAL A 591 -18.43 0.58 -0.37
CA VAL A 591 -18.16 0.67 -1.81
C VAL A 591 -17.19 1.82 -2.02
N TYR A 592 -15.93 1.52 -2.29
CA TYR A 592 -14.94 2.54 -2.62
C TYR A 592 -15.22 3.09 -4.02
N ASP A 593 -15.17 4.42 -4.16
CA ASP A 593 -15.26 5.02 -5.49
C ASP A 593 -13.91 4.82 -6.20
N PRO A 594 -13.89 4.51 -7.51
CA PRO A 594 -12.65 4.48 -8.26
C PRO A 594 -12.01 5.87 -8.23
N ASP A 595 -10.68 5.93 -8.16
CA ASP A 595 -9.98 7.21 -8.25
C ASP A 595 -10.39 7.92 -9.56
N PRO A 596 -10.68 9.24 -9.50
CA PRO A 596 -10.97 10.00 -10.72
C PRO A 596 -9.78 9.85 -11.68
N LYS A 597 -10.09 9.48 -12.92
CA LYS A 597 -9.10 9.29 -13.98
C LYS A 597 -8.50 10.59 -14.46
#